data_AF-A0A1F9L075-F1
#
_entry.id   AF-A0A1F9L075-F1
#
_cell.length_a   1.000
_cell.length_b   1.000
_cell.length_c   1.000
_cell.angle_alpha   90.00
_cell.angle_beta   90.00
_cell.angle_gamma   90.00
#
_symmetry.space_group_name_H-M   'P 1'
#
loop_
_entity.id
_entity.type
_entity.pdbx_description
1 polymer ?
#
loop_
_entity_poly.entity_id
_entity_poly.type
_entity_poly.pdbx_seq_one_letter_code
_entity_poly.pdbx_strand_id
1 'polypeptide(L)'
;MLAQCPNCQQTLMLSNAQIEKIKAALASLSMGRTLKIGCPKCKQPIELNSDGSVVGQTTPGLMDVLIAEHAGNEDQAAEGIVAAALKRPQPVRLPPEAPKPPDLGWLSSGVYSEKEVVENVPHVLIMIGAEELAARVSAAFGELGYQPTYARSAEEAIAKMQFVNFEAVVLHSRFEGGELNDSTVHQHLREMAMSRRRYIFYVLIGPEFRTLYDLESLAYSANLVVNDSNAGHFPIILKRGINDYQELFGPYLEALGNYGVK
;
A
#
# COMPACT_ATOMS: atom_id res chain seq x y z
N MET A 1 12.02 0.07 29.91
CA MET A 1 10.94 -0.46 29.03
C MET A 1 11.57 -1.44 28.04
N LEU A 2 10.85 -2.47 27.57
CA LEU A 2 11.41 -3.46 26.65
C LEU A 2 11.48 -2.94 25.20
N ALA A 3 12.58 -2.26 24.87
CA ALA A 3 12.87 -1.88 23.48
C ALA A 3 13.22 -3.09 22.60
N GLN A 4 13.72 -4.20 23.18
CA GLN A 4 14.16 -5.41 22.47
C GLN A 4 13.64 -6.66 23.18
N CYS A 5 13.46 -7.74 22.41
CA CYS A 5 13.13 -9.06 22.96
C CYS A 5 14.40 -9.74 23.50
N PRO A 6 14.44 -10.23 24.75
CA PRO A 6 15.64 -10.87 25.31
C PRO A 6 16.03 -12.18 24.60
N ASN A 7 15.09 -12.81 23.87
CA ASN A 7 15.27 -14.12 23.25
C ASN A 7 15.67 -14.04 21.76
N CYS A 8 15.08 -13.14 20.97
CA CYS A 8 15.46 -12.94 19.57
C CYS A 8 16.26 -11.66 19.30
N GLN A 9 16.54 -10.85 20.33
CA GLN A 9 17.31 -9.59 20.29
C GLN A 9 16.76 -8.48 19.36
N GLN A 10 15.66 -8.75 18.65
CA GLN A 10 15.02 -7.81 17.74
C GLN A 10 14.24 -6.73 18.50
N THR A 11 14.27 -5.51 17.95
CA THR A 11 13.50 -4.36 18.42
C THR A 11 12.00 -4.65 18.41
N LEU A 12 11.35 -4.42 19.55
CA LEU A 12 9.92 -4.58 19.76
C LEU A 12 9.20 -3.27 19.42
N MET A 13 8.81 -3.14 18.15
CA MET A 13 7.92 -2.06 17.69
C MET A 13 6.50 -2.28 18.21
N LEU A 14 6.28 -1.97 19.49
CA LEU A 14 4.98 -2.00 20.15
C LEU A 14 4.23 -0.69 19.88
N SER A 15 2.96 -0.76 19.51
CA SER A 15 2.14 0.44 19.33
C SER A 15 1.75 1.06 20.68
N ASN A 16 1.43 2.36 20.70
CA ASN A 16 1.06 3.07 21.93
C ASN A 16 -0.11 2.37 22.67
N ALA A 17 -1.09 1.83 21.94
CA ALA A 17 -2.20 1.07 22.52
C ALA A 17 -1.81 -0.30 23.11
N GLN A 18 -0.69 -0.91 22.65
CA GLN A 18 -0.11 -2.10 23.28
C GLN A 18 0.69 -1.73 24.54
N ILE A 19 1.44 -0.62 24.49
CA ILE A 19 2.23 -0.11 25.62
C ILE A 19 1.31 0.24 26.80
N GLU A 20 0.20 0.95 26.57
CA GLU A 20 -0.78 1.26 27.62
C GLU A 20 -1.41 0.00 28.22
N LYS A 21 -1.77 -1.00 27.39
CA LYS A 21 -2.29 -2.29 27.88
C LYS A 21 -1.28 -3.05 28.74
N ILE A 22 0.01 -3.00 28.39
CA ILE A 22 1.08 -3.63 29.20
C ILE A 22 1.28 -2.87 30.52
N LYS A 23 1.28 -1.52 30.52
CA LYS A 23 1.31 -0.72 31.75
C LYS A 23 0.14 -1.03 32.68
N ALA A 24 -1.08 -1.05 32.15
CA ALA A 24 -2.30 -1.34 32.92
C ALA A 24 -2.28 -2.76 33.50
N ALA A 25 -1.82 -3.75 32.72
CA ALA A 25 -1.62 -5.11 33.22
C ALA A 25 -0.58 -5.17 34.35
N LEU A 26 0.59 -4.54 34.19
CA LEU A 26 1.63 -4.50 35.24
C LEU A 26 1.14 -3.81 36.52
N ALA A 27 0.41 -2.70 36.39
CA ALA A 27 -0.18 -1.98 37.54
C ALA A 27 -1.26 -2.79 38.29
N SER A 28 -1.84 -3.83 37.66
CA SER A 28 -2.84 -4.71 38.27
C SER A 28 -2.24 -5.95 38.98
N LEU A 29 -0.92 -6.14 38.93
CA LEU A 29 -0.27 -7.31 39.52
C LEU A 29 0.05 -7.13 41.01
N SER A 30 -0.46 -8.06 41.83
CA SER A 30 0.00 -8.25 43.21
C SER A 30 1.48 -8.62 43.26
N MET A 31 2.23 -8.05 44.22
CA MET A 31 3.65 -8.33 44.47
C MET A 31 3.96 -9.84 44.38
N GLY A 32 4.98 -10.20 43.58
CA GLY A 32 5.43 -11.58 43.40
C GLY A 32 4.78 -12.36 42.25
N ARG A 33 3.92 -11.75 41.42
CA ARG A 33 3.43 -12.35 40.16
C ARG A 33 4.12 -11.74 38.94
N THR A 34 4.46 -12.59 37.97
CA THR A 34 5.05 -12.18 36.67
C THR A 34 4.00 -12.07 35.57
N LEU A 35 4.22 -11.16 34.61
CA LEU A 35 3.42 -11.04 33.39
C LEU A 35 4.10 -11.81 32.26
N LYS A 36 3.38 -12.78 31.67
CA LYS A 36 3.87 -13.60 30.55
C LYS A 36 3.30 -13.09 29.23
N ILE A 37 4.12 -12.44 28.40
CA ILE A 37 3.71 -11.87 27.10
C ILE A 37 4.40 -12.62 25.94
N GLY A 38 3.70 -12.86 24.84
CA GLY A 38 4.30 -13.45 23.63
C GLY A 38 5.04 -12.40 22.80
N CYS A 39 6.27 -12.70 22.35
CA CYS A 39 6.98 -11.84 21.40
C CYS A 39 6.26 -11.84 20.03
N PRO A 40 5.90 -10.68 19.44
CA PRO A 40 5.20 -10.64 18.15
C PRO A 40 6.02 -11.18 16.97
N LYS A 41 7.37 -11.24 17.09
CA LYS A 41 8.26 -11.76 16.03
C LYS A 41 8.60 -13.24 16.21
N CYS A 42 9.14 -13.65 17.36
CA CYS A 42 9.56 -15.04 17.59
C CYS A 42 8.51 -15.94 18.28
N LYS A 43 7.33 -15.39 18.64
CA LYS A 43 6.21 -16.06 19.34
C LYS A 43 6.51 -16.67 20.71
N GLN A 44 7.78 -16.75 21.13
CA GLN A 44 8.16 -17.25 22.44
C GLN A 44 7.76 -16.29 23.57
N PRO A 45 7.48 -16.82 24.78
CA PRO A 45 7.10 -16.01 25.92
C PRO A 45 8.28 -15.20 26.47
N ILE A 46 7.97 -14.00 26.96
CA ILE A 46 8.83 -13.13 27.76
C ILE A 46 8.13 -12.98 29.12
N GLU A 47 8.85 -13.20 30.21
CA GLU A 47 8.31 -13.08 31.57
C GLU A 47 8.87 -11.84 32.26
N LEU A 48 7.95 -10.99 32.73
CA LEU A 48 8.24 -9.66 33.28
C LEU A 48 7.85 -9.59 34.75
N ASN A 49 8.67 -8.92 35.56
CA ASN A 49 8.29 -8.51 36.91
C ASN A 49 7.35 -7.30 36.88
N SER A 50 6.75 -6.95 38.03
CA SER A 50 5.95 -5.73 38.23
C SER A 50 6.61 -4.47 37.65
N ASP A 51 7.92 -4.37 37.80
CA ASP A 51 8.73 -3.19 37.48
C ASP A 51 9.12 -3.16 35.98
N GLY A 52 8.60 -4.09 35.17
CA GLY A 52 8.88 -4.20 33.74
C GLY A 52 10.28 -4.70 33.39
N SER A 53 11.01 -5.25 34.37
CA SER A 53 12.29 -5.95 34.17
C SER A 53 12.07 -7.39 33.70
N VAL A 54 12.97 -7.88 32.84
CA VAL A 54 13.00 -9.30 32.43
C VAL A 54 13.58 -10.14 33.56
N VAL A 55 12.96 -11.29 33.85
CA VAL A 55 13.51 -12.26 34.80
C VAL A 55 14.85 -12.81 34.26
N GLY A 56 15.96 -12.56 34.98
CA GLY A 56 17.24 -13.24 34.75
C GLY A 56 18.38 -12.43 34.11
N GLN A 57 18.34 -11.09 34.08
CA GLN A 57 19.50 -10.27 33.67
C GLN A 57 20.12 -9.48 34.84
N THR A 58 21.40 -9.72 35.10
CA THR A 58 22.24 -8.97 36.06
C THR A 58 22.94 -7.80 35.38
N THR A 59 22.73 -6.58 35.87
CA THR A 59 23.48 -5.38 35.46
C THR A 59 24.80 -5.24 36.20
N PRO A 60 25.86 -4.77 35.54
CA PRO A 60 26.30 -3.38 35.64
C PRO A 60 26.61 -2.74 34.26
N GLY A 61 26.91 -1.44 34.09
CA GLY A 61 26.94 -0.34 35.05
C GLY A 61 27.72 0.88 34.52
N LEU A 62 27.01 1.82 33.87
CA LEU A 62 27.25 3.27 33.64
C LEU A 62 28.68 3.89 33.52
N MET A 63 28.84 4.81 32.53
CA MET A 63 29.95 5.75 32.28
C MET A 63 31.34 5.11 31.94
N ASP A 64 32.27 5.70 31.17
CA ASP A 64 32.32 6.83 30.19
C ASP A 64 33.51 6.55 29.22
N VAL A 65 33.72 7.06 27.98
CA VAL A 65 33.29 8.22 27.16
C VAL A 65 34.39 9.30 27.02
N LEU A 66 34.79 9.57 25.75
CA LEU A 66 35.87 10.50 25.26
C LEU A 66 37.31 10.13 25.68
N ILE A 67 38.42 10.43 24.99
CA ILE A 67 38.89 10.69 23.61
C ILE A 67 40.31 11.32 23.79
N ALA A 68 41.18 11.25 22.76
CA ALA A 68 42.54 11.85 22.68
C ALA A 68 43.66 11.19 23.52
N GLU A 69 44.96 11.32 23.20
CA GLU A 69 45.68 11.16 21.91
C GLU A 69 47.22 11.20 22.16
N HIS A 70 48.01 10.62 21.25
CA HIS A 70 49.44 10.87 20.96
C HIS A 70 50.45 11.31 22.08
N ALA A 71 51.29 10.36 22.54
CA ALA A 71 52.73 10.48 22.90
C ALA A 71 53.18 9.16 23.63
N GLY A 72 54.39 8.60 23.54
CA GLY A 72 55.68 9.04 22.97
C GLY A 72 56.56 9.73 24.01
N ASN A 73 57.76 9.27 24.40
CA ASN A 73 58.53 8.06 24.09
C ASN A 73 59.51 7.82 25.27
N GLU A 74 60.49 6.91 25.13
CA GLU A 74 61.75 6.82 25.90
C GLU A 74 61.60 6.25 27.34
N ASP A 75 62.05 5.03 27.64
CA ASP A 75 63.37 4.38 27.52
C ASP A 75 64.26 4.54 28.76
N GLN A 76 64.63 3.39 29.32
CA GLN A 76 66.03 3.15 29.69
C GLN A 76 66.31 1.64 29.67
N ALA A 77 67.35 1.25 28.93
CA ALA A 77 67.68 -0.14 28.63
C ALA A 77 68.81 -0.68 29.53
N ALA A 78 68.81 -1.99 29.76
CA ALA A 78 70.03 -2.77 29.99
C ALA A 78 69.78 -4.26 29.65
N GLU A 79 70.65 -4.81 28.82
CA GLU A 79 70.58 -6.11 28.16
C GLU A 79 70.69 -7.33 29.10
N GLY A 80 70.20 -8.50 28.64
CA GLY A 80 70.39 -9.79 29.33
C GLY A 80 69.78 -10.97 28.55
N ILE A 81 70.58 -11.64 27.71
CA ILE A 81 70.09 -12.59 26.69
C ILE A 81 70.25 -14.06 27.15
N VAL A 82 69.18 -14.88 27.08
CA VAL A 82 69.30 -16.34 26.85
C VAL A 82 68.04 -17.00 26.27
N ALA A 83 68.26 -18.05 25.47
CA ALA A 83 67.36 -19.16 25.15
C ALA A 83 65.96 -18.86 24.56
N ALA A 84 65.86 -18.87 23.23
CA ALA A 84 64.60 -18.82 22.50
C ALA A 84 63.79 -20.13 22.61
N ALA A 85 62.49 -20.03 22.89
CA ALA A 85 61.51 -21.10 22.71
C ALA A 85 60.47 -20.68 21.65
N LEU A 86 60.62 -21.17 20.42
CA LEU A 86 59.75 -20.85 19.29
C LEU A 86 58.34 -21.45 19.49
N LYS A 87 57.45 -20.69 20.14
CA LYS A 87 56.00 -20.93 20.04
C LYS A 87 55.60 -20.86 18.57
N ARG A 88 55.06 -21.96 18.02
CA ARG A 88 54.45 -21.95 16.68
C ARG A 88 53.38 -20.86 16.64
N PRO A 89 53.33 -20.02 15.58
CA PRO A 89 52.27 -19.04 15.44
C PRO A 89 50.92 -19.76 15.40
N GLN A 90 49.94 -19.25 16.14
CA GLN A 90 48.57 -19.75 16.02
C GLN A 90 48.05 -19.40 14.62
N PRO A 91 47.32 -20.31 13.93
CA PRO A 91 46.76 -19.99 12.63
C PRO A 91 45.80 -18.79 12.78
N VAL A 92 46.07 -17.74 12.00
CA VAL A 92 45.20 -16.56 11.94
C VAL A 92 43.80 -17.04 11.56
N ARG A 93 42.80 -16.77 12.42
CA ARG A 93 41.41 -17.03 12.09
C ARG A 93 41.02 -16.11 10.94
N LEU A 94 40.95 -16.67 9.74
CA LEU A 94 40.39 -15.98 8.58
C LEU A 94 38.99 -15.46 8.94
N PRO A 95 38.60 -14.25 8.49
CA PRO A 95 37.23 -13.78 8.60
C PRO A 95 36.28 -14.83 7.99
N PRO A 96 35.05 -14.99 8.52
CA PRO A 96 34.07 -15.86 7.88
C PRO A 96 33.84 -15.42 6.43
N GLU A 97 33.71 -16.38 5.53
CA GLU A 97 33.47 -16.09 4.11
C GLU A 97 32.23 -15.20 3.94
N ALA A 98 32.30 -14.26 3.00
CA ALA A 98 31.18 -13.37 2.71
C ALA A 98 29.92 -14.20 2.35
N PRO A 99 28.73 -13.79 2.83
CA PRO A 99 27.49 -14.49 2.49
C PRO A 99 27.33 -14.53 0.97
N LYS A 100 27.08 -15.72 0.44
CA LYS A 100 26.93 -15.95 -1.00
C LYS A 100 25.71 -15.15 -1.53
N PRO A 101 25.74 -14.66 -2.78
CA PRO A 101 24.59 -13.97 -3.37
C PRO A 101 23.30 -14.82 -3.26
N PRO A 102 22.13 -14.20 -3.07
CA PRO A 102 20.85 -14.91 -3.11
C PRO A 102 20.66 -15.65 -4.44
N ASP A 103 20.04 -16.83 -4.38
CA ASP A 103 19.62 -17.54 -5.59
C ASP A 103 18.53 -16.74 -6.32
N LEU A 104 18.65 -16.66 -7.65
CA LEU A 104 17.76 -15.94 -8.55
C LEU A 104 16.83 -16.88 -9.34
N GLY A 105 16.89 -18.20 -9.13
CA GLY A 105 16.03 -19.19 -9.81
C GLY A 105 14.52 -18.95 -9.63
N TRP A 106 14.11 -18.16 -8.64
CA TRP A 106 12.71 -17.75 -8.45
C TRP A 106 12.18 -16.84 -9.56
N LEU A 107 13.05 -16.10 -10.28
CA LEU A 107 12.65 -15.30 -11.45
C LEU A 107 12.14 -16.17 -12.61
N SER A 108 12.58 -17.43 -12.67
CA SER A 108 12.17 -18.40 -13.70
C SER A 108 11.14 -19.42 -13.21
N SER A 109 10.81 -19.46 -11.91
CA SER A 109 9.89 -20.45 -11.34
C SER A 109 8.42 -20.08 -11.47
N GLY A 110 8.10 -18.86 -11.91
CA GLY A 110 6.72 -18.37 -12.05
C GLY A 110 5.98 -18.14 -10.72
N VAL A 111 6.66 -18.29 -9.58
CA VAL A 111 6.09 -18.06 -8.23
C VAL A 111 5.64 -16.61 -8.05
N TYR A 112 6.39 -15.67 -8.65
CA TYR A 112 5.98 -14.28 -8.81
C TYR A 112 5.70 -14.02 -10.30
N SER A 113 4.42 -13.88 -10.64
CA SER A 113 4.00 -13.42 -11.96
C SER A 113 3.67 -11.93 -11.91
N GLU A 114 3.71 -11.22 -13.04
CA GLU A 114 3.28 -9.82 -13.14
C GLU A 114 1.78 -9.59 -12.79
N LYS A 115 1.02 -10.68 -12.55
CA LYS A 115 -0.34 -10.68 -12.02
C LYS A 115 -0.43 -10.88 -10.50
N GLU A 116 0.68 -10.81 -9.76
CA GLU A 116 0.59 -10.62 -8.31
C GLU A 116 -0.16 -9.30 -8.03
N VAL A 117 -1.15 -9.38 -7.14
CA VAL A 117 -2.27 -8.43 -7.11
C VAL A 117 -1.81 -7.03 -6.70
N VAL A 118 -1.73 -6.12 -7.67
CA VAL A 118 -1.57 -4.67 -7.43
C VAL A 118 -2.92 -4.09 -6.99
N GLU A 119 -3.39 -4.52 -5.82
CA GLU A 119 -4.57 -4.00 -5.16
C GLU A 119 -4.42 -2.48 -4.96
N ASN A 120 -5.47 -1.71 -5.27
CA ASN A 120 -5.55 -0.23 -5.20
C ASN A 120 -4.98 0.58 -6.40
N VAL A 121 -4.86 0.02 -7.61
CA VAL A 121 -4.89 0.84 -8.84
C VAL A 121 -6.34 0.92 -9.34
N PRO A 122 -6.95 2.13 -9.49
CA PRO A 122 -8.32 2.24 -9.95
C PRO A 122 -8.41 1.94 -11.47
N HIS A 123 -9.45 1.22 -11.88
CA HIS A 123 -9.67 0.86 -13.28
C HIS A 123 -10.74 1.75 -13.94
N VAL A 124 -10.52 2.09 -15.22
CA VAL A 124 -11.55 2.70 -16.07
C VAL A 124 -11.92 1.80 -17.24
N LEU A 125 -13.22 1.58 -17.45
CA LEU A 125 -13.74 0.86 -18.62
C LEU A 125 -14.13 1.86 -19.73
N ILE A 126 -13.55 1.72 -20.92
CA ILE A 126 -13.73 2.65 -22.06
C ILE A 126 -14.44 1.93 -23.21
N MET A 127 -15.58 2.46 -23.62
CA MET A 127 -16.45 1.95 -24.69
C MET A 127 -16.74 3.07 -25.70
N ILE A 128 -15.80 3.25 -26.64
CA ILE A 128 -15.78 4.35 -27.60
C ILE A 128 -15.30 3.79 -28.94
N GLY A 129 -16.06 4.00 -30.02
CA GLY A 129 -15.72 3.51 -31.36
C GLY A 129 -14.68 4.37 -32.11
N ALA A 130 -14.56 5.65 -31.78
CA ALA A 130 -13.60 6.56 -32.39
C ALA A 130 -12.24 6.50 -31.69
N GLU A 131 -11.21 6.02 -32.39
CA GLU A 131 -9.87 5.75 -31.82
C GLU A 131 -9.19 7.00 -31.25
N GLU A 132 -9.24 8.15 -31.94
CA GLU A 132 -8.67 9.42 -31.43
C GLU A 132 -9.32 9.86 -30.11
N LEU A 133 -10.63 9.65 -29.97
CA LEU A 133 -11.37 9.99 -28.76
C LEU A 133 -11.05 9.01 -27.64
N ALA A 134 -11.00 7.70 -27.95
CA ALA A 134 -10.60 6.66 -27.01
C ALA A 134 -9.18 6.91 -26.46
N ALA A 135 -8.23 7.28 -27.33
CA ALA A 135 -6.87 7.63 -26.94
C ALA A 135 -6.81 8.87 -26.03
N ARG A 136 -7.58 9.93 -26.35
CA ARG A 136 -7.65 11.16 -25.53
C ARG A 136 -8.30 10.93 -24.16
N VAL A 137 -9.36 10.12 -24.11
CA VAL A 137 -10.01 9.70 -22.85
C VAL A 137 -9.05 8.86 -22.02
N SER A 138 -8.38 7.88 -22.65
CA SER A 138 -7.39 7.02 -21.99
C SER A 138 -6.22 7.82 -21.40
N ALA A 139 -5.66 8.79 -22.14
CA ALA A 139 -4.64 9.69 -21.63
C ALA A 139 -5.13 10.54 -20.43
N ALA A 140 -6.35 11.10 -20.52
CA ALA A 140 -6.94 11.91 -19.45
C ALA A 140 -7.15 11.13 -18.14
N PHE A 141 -7.52 9.84 -18.24
CA PHE A 141 -7.65 8.96 -17.09
C PHE A 141 -6.29 8.45 -16.57
N GLY A 142 -5.34 8.20 -17.47
CA GLY A 142 -3.95 7.84 -17.12
C GLY A 142 -3.21 8.94 -16.36
N GLU A 143 -3.42 10.22 -16.73
CA GLU A 143 -2.94 11.39 -15.96
C GLU A 143 -3.47 11.42 -14.51
N LEU A 144 -4.60 10.76 -14.25
CA LEU A 144 -5.26 10.68 -12.95
C LEU A 144 -4.99 9.35 -12.23
N GLY A 145 -4.07 8.53 -12.75
CA GLY A 145 -3.65 7.26 -12.14
C GLY A 145 -4.60 6.07 -12.38
N TYR A 146 -5.60 6.21 -13.25
CA TYR A 146 -6.48 5.10 -13.62
C TYR A 146 -5.84 4.20 -14.68
N GLN A 147 -6.04 2.88 -14.57
CA GLN A 147 -5.63 1.91 -15.57
C GLN A 147 -6.73 1.71 -16.64
N PRO A 148 -6.52 2.12 -17.90
CA PRO A 148 -7.52 2.03 -18.95
C PRO A 148 -7.72 0.60 -19.46
N THR A 149 -8.98 0.17 -19.47
CA THR A 149 -9.44 -1.10 -20.03
C THR A 149 -10.46 -0.81 -21.13
N TYR A 150 -10.23 -1.28 -22.35
CA TYR A 150 -11.18 -1.11 -23.45
C TYR A 150 -12.13 -2.31 -23.55
N ALA A 151 -13.32 -2.12 -24.12
CA ALA A 151 -14.20 -3.19 -24.60
C ALA A 151 -14.65 -2.90 -26.04
N ARG A 152 -14.80 -3.95 -26.85
CA ARG A 152 -15.16 -3.90 -28.27
C ARG A 152 -16.63 -4.21 -28.54
N SER A 153 -17.34 -4.78 -27.57
CA SER A 153 -18.78 -5.00 -27.60
C SER A 153 -19.41 -4.81 -26.22
N ALA A 154 -20.73 -4.72 -26.17
CA ALA A 154 -21.48 -4.58 -24.92
C ALA A 154 -21.38 -5.83 -24.03
N GLU A 155 -21.38 -7.03 -24.62
CA GLU A 155 -21.24 -8.29 -23.90
C GLU A 155 -19.86 -8.40 -23.27
N GLU A 156 -18.80 -7.97 -23.97
CA GLU A 156 -17.44 -7.92 -23.43
C GLU A 156 -17.34 -6.94 -22.24
N ALA A 157 -17.99 -5.78 -22.36
CA ALA A 157 -18.04 -4.77 -21.30
C ALA A 157 -18.78 -5.28 -20.05
N ILE A 158 -19.97 -5.85 -20.24
CA ILE A 158 -20.79 -6.40 -19.15
C ILE A 158 -20.09 -7.59 -18.48
N ALA A 159 -19.47 -8.48 -19.26
CA ALA A 159 -18.64 -9.57 -18.70
C ALA A 159 -17.46 -9.02 -17.88
N LYS A 160 -16.76 -7.98 -18.36
CA LYS A 160 -15.70 -7.32 -17.59
C LYS A 160 -16.22 -6.74 -16.28
N MET A 161 -17.37 -6.05 -16.28
CA MET A 161 -18.00 -5.49 -15.08
C MET A 161 -18.51 -6.55 -14.07
N GLN A 162 -18.60 -7.83 -14.45
CA GLN A 162 -18.92 -8.92 -13.52
C GLN A 162 -17.71 -9.41 -12.72
N PHE A 163 -16.50 -9.40 -13.31
CA PHE A 163 -15.28 -9.92 -12.69
C PHE A 163 -14.31 -8.85 -12.17
N VAL A 164 -14.44 -7.62 -12.67
CA VAL A 164 -13.61 -6.47 -12.30
C VAL A 164 -14.51 -5.36 -11.75
N ASN A 165 -14.08 -4.73 -10.66
CA ASN A 165 -14.66 -3.47 -10.20
C ASN A 165 -13.98 -2.32 -10.95
N PHE A 166 -14.78 -1.37 -11.44
CA PHE A 166 -14.30 -0.19 -12.15
C PHE A 166 -14.76 1.05 -11.40
N GLU A 167 -13.82 1.87 -10.93
CA GLU A 167 -14.08 3.15 -10.28
C GLU A 167 -14.57 4.22 -11.28
N ALA A 168 -14.33 4.01 -12.58
CA ALA A 168 -14.89 4.83 -13.65
C ALA A 168 -15.34 4.01 -14.87
N VAL A 169 -16.38 4.47 -15.54
CA VAL A 169 -16.88 3.86 -16.79
C VAL A 169 -17.20 4.96 -17.79
N VAL A 170 -16.76 4.82 -19.04
CA VAL A 170 -16.97 5.78 -20.12
C VAL A 170 -17.69 5.09 -21.28
N LEU A 171 -18.88 5.58 -21.62
CA LEU A 171 -19.68 5.09 -22.75
C LEU A 171 -19.92 6.21 -23.76
N HIS A 172 -19.60 5.94 -25.02
CA HIS A 172 -20.08 6.75 -26.13
C HIS A 172 -21.50 6.34 -26.50
N SER A 173 -22.45 7.27 -26.62
CA SER A 173 -23.87 6.92 -26.83
C SER A 173 -24.12 6.10 -28.11
N ARG A 174 -23.28 6.30 -29.13
CA ARG A 174 -23.31 5.56 -30.40
C ARG A 174 -22.43 4.31 -30.44
N PHE A 175 -21.89 3.85 -29.31
CA PHE A 175 -21.02 2.66 -29.24
C PHE A 175 -21.72 1.38 -29.72
N GLU A 176 -22.99 1.18 -29.37
CA GLU A 176 -23.82 0.05 -29.82
C GLU A 176 -24.57 0.34 -31.14
N GLY A 177 -24.28 1.47 -31.81
CA GLY A 177 -24.88 1.85 -33.10
C GLY A 177 -26.32 2.39 -33.06
N GLY A 178 -27.01 2.35 -31.91
CA GLY A 178 -28.37 2.84 -31.71
C GLY A 178 -28.49 4.22 -31.05
N GLU A 179 -29.56 4.43 -30.29
CA GLU A 179 -29.66 5.51 -29.28
C GLU A 179 -29.21 5.03 -27.90
N LEU A 180 -28.90 5.96 -26.99
CA LEU A 180 -28.51 5.61 -25.62
C LEU A 180 -29.60 4.82 -24.87
N ASN A 181 -30.89 5.05 -25.17
CA ASN A 181 -32.00 4.33 -24.54
C ASN A 181 -32.08 2.85 -24.95
N ASP A 182 -31.47 2.47 -26.08
CA ASP A 182 -31.39 1.08 -26.56
C ASP A 182 -30.06 0.40 -26.15
N SER A 183 -29.10 1.15 -25.59
CA SER A 183 -27.80 0.64 -25.18
C SER A 183 -27.93 -0.34 -24.01
N THR A 184 -27.52 -1.59 -24.25
CA THR A 184 -27.55 -2.64 -23.23
C THR A 184 -26.56 -2.38 -22.10
N VAL A 185 -25.42 -1.71 -22.39
CA VAL A 185 -24.48 -1.24 -21.37
C VAL A 185 -25.11 -0.16 -20.49
N HIS A 186 -25.80 0.81 -21.11
CA HIS A 186 -26.47 1.89 -20.39
C HIS A 186 -27.57 1.36 -19.47
N GLN A 187 -28.40 0.44 -19.98
CA GLN A 187 -29.44 -0.23 -19.21
C GLN A 187 -28.84 -1.00 -18.02
N HIS A 188 -27.77 -1.78 -18.25
CA HIS A 188 -27.06 -2.52 -17.19
C HIS A 188 -26.52 -1.59 -16.09
N LEU A 189 -25.98 -0.42 -16.43
CA LEU A 189 -25.49 0.56 -15.46
C LEU A 189 -26.62 1.26 -14.68
N ARG A 190 -27.82 1.41 -15.28
CA ARG A 190 -29.01 1.96 -14.62
C ARG A 190 -29.68 0.96 -13.67
N GLU A 191 -29.65 -0.32 -14.02
CA GLU A 191 -30.23 -1.42 -13.21
C GLU A 191 -29.25 -1.97 -12.16
N MET A 192 -27.98 -1.57 -12.20
CA MET A 192 -26.95 -2.05 -11.29
C MET A 192 -27.27 -1.70 -9.83
N ALA A 193 -27.19 -2.71 -8.96
CA ALA A 193 -27.44 -2.56 -7.52
C ALA A 193 -26.64 -1.41 -6.90
N MET A 194 -27.32 -0.58 -6.11
CA MET A 194 -26.76 0.66 -5.54
C MET A 194 -25.55 0.46 -4.62
N SER A 195 -25.25 -0.75 -4.17
CA SER A 195 -23.99 -1.08 -3.48
C SER A 195 -22.79 -0.94 -4.42
N ARG A 196 -22.87 -1.44 -5.66
CA ARG A 196 -21.81 -1.28 -6.67
C ARG A 196 -21.91 0.07 -7.38
N ARG A 197 -23.11 0.45 -7.85
CA ARG A 197 -23.28 1.64 -8.70
C ARG A 197 -22.77 2.93 -8.07
N ARG A 198 -22.87 3.10 -6.74
CA ARG A 198 -22.41 4.34 -6.04
C ARG A 198 -20.91 4.60 -6.10
N TYR A 199 -20.09 3.59 -6.41
CA TYR A 199 -18.63 3.72 -6.47
C TYR A 199 -18.11 3.90 -7.90
N ILE A 200 -19.01 3.97 -8.90
CA ILE A 200 -18.66 4.14 -10.31
C ILE A 200 -18.85 5.61 -10.71
N PHE A 201 -17.79 6.27 -11.19
CA PHE A 201 -17.89 7.54 -11.89
C PHE A 201 -18.24 7.29 -13.36
N TYR A 202 -19.53 7.39 -13.70
CA TYR A 202 -20.05 7.10 -15.05
C TYR A 202 -20.05 8.35 -15.94
N VAL A 203 -19.35 8.28 -17.07
CA VAL A 203 -19.21 9.34 -18.06
C VAL A 203 -19.93 8.94 -19.35
N LEU A 204 -20.80 9.82 -19.84
CA LEU A 204 -21.42 9.74 -21.15
C LEU A 204 -20.78 10.72 -22.12
N ILE A 205 -20.51 10.27 -23.35
CA ILE A 205 -19.99 11.10 -24.45
C ILE A 205 -20.86 10.89 -25.69
N GLY A 206 -21.16 11.93 -26.44
CA GLY A 206 -21.95 11.84 -27.67
C GLY A 206 -22.46 13.21 -28.17
N PRO A 207 -23.04 13.27 -29.37
CA PRO A 207 -23.39 14.54 -30.01
C PRO A 207 -24.67 15.18 -29.46
N GLU A 208 -25.56 14.41 -28.82
CA GLU A 208 -26.80 14.90 -28.22
C GLU A 208 -26.63 15.66 -26.90
N PHE A 209 -25.54 15.44 -26.14
CA PHE A 209 -25.41 15.96 -24.77
C PHE A 209 -24.96 17.41 -24.70
N ARG A 210 -25.19 18.05 -23.55
CA ARG A 210 -24.61 19.35 -23.16
C ARG A 210 -23.53 19.12 -22.12
N THR A 211 -22.29 19.43 -22.49
CA THR A 211 -21.12 19.26 -21.62
C THR A 211 -21.32 19.90 -20.25
N LEU A 212 -21.10 19.14 -19.18
CA LEU A 212 -21.25 19.59 -17.77
C LEU A 212 -22.68 20.08 -17.43
N TYR A 213 -23.73 19.48 -18.00
CA TYR A 213 -25.12 19.80 -17.66
C TYR A 213 -25.75 18.77 -16.70
N ASP A 214 -25.71 19.07 -15.40
CA ASP A 214 -25.99 18.11 -14.32
C ASP A 214 -27.41 17.53 -14.31
N LEU A 215 -28.41 18.29 -14.80
CA LEU A 215 -29.78 17.79 -14.90
C LEU A 215 -29.95 16.71 -15.98
N GLU A 216 -29.06 16.68 -16.97
CA GLU A 216 -29.06 15.70 -18.06
C GLU A 216 -28.21 14.47 -17.70
N SER A 217 -27.05 14.65 -17.04
CA SER A 217 -26.35 13.51 -16.44
C SER A 217 -27.23 12.79 -15.42
N LEU A 218 -27.92 13.52 -14.54
CA LEU A 218 -28.88 12.97 -13.59
C LEU A 218 -30.04 12.20 -14.28
N ALA A 219 -30.60 12.74 -15.37
CA ALA A 219 -31.68 12.07 -16.11
C ALA A 219 -31.24 10.72 -16.71
N TYR A 220 -29.97 10.59 -17.10
CA TYR A 220 -29.36 9.36 -17.59
C TYR A 220 -28.68 8.52 -16.49
N SER A 221 -28.86 8.87 -15.20
CA SER A 221 -28.17 8.24 -14.06
C SER A 221 -26.64 8.18 -14.22
N ALA A 222 -26.05 9.19 -14.86
CA ALA A 222 -24.61 9.38 -15.06
C ALA A 222 -24.04 10.45 -14.12
N ASN A 223 -22.71 10.47 -13.99
CA ASN A 223 -21.99 11.43 -13.17
C ASN A 223 -21.46 12.62 -13.99
N LEU A 224 -21.23 12.41 -15.29
CA LEU A 224 -20.75 13.43 -16.23
C LEU A 224 -21.32 13.18 -17.64
N VAL A 225 -21.72 14.24 -18.34
CA VAL A 225 -22.08 14.24 -19.76
C VAL A 225 -21.15 15.19 -20.54
N VAL A 226 -20.76 14.79 -21.75
CA VAL A 226 -19.81 15.52 -22.62
C VAL A 226 -20.28 15.50 -24.07
N ASN A 227 -20.32 16.67 -24.72
CA ASN A 227 -20.55 16.77 -26.16
C ASN A 227 -19.27 16.47 -26.95
N ASP A 228 -19.38 15.74 -28.06
CA ASP A 228 -18.28 15.48 -29.00
C ASP A 228 -17.54 16.76 -29.43
N SER A 229 -18.28 17.84 -29.67
CA SER A 229 -17.75 19.17 -30.05
C SER A 229 -16.87 19.80 -28.97
N ASN A 230 -16.96 19.34 -27.72
CA ASN A 230 -16.11 19.77 -26.61
C ASN A 230 -15.09 18.71 -26.20
N ALA A 231 -15.14 17.50 -26.75
CA ALA A 231 -14.26 16.39 -26.38
C ALA A 231 -12.77 16.62 -26.72
N GLY A 232 -12.41 17.71 -27.42
CA GLY A 232 -11.03 18.21 -27.47
C GLY A 232 -10.49 18.63 -26.09
N HIS A 233 -11.35 19.12 -25.20
CA HIS A 233 -11.02 19.59 -23.85
C HIS A 233 -11.29 18.54 -22.75
N PHE A 234 -11.50 17.28 -23.12
CA PHE A 234 -11.89 16.20 -22.20
C PHE A 234 -11.03 16.10 -20.91
N PRO A 235 -9.68 16.27 -20.92
CA PRO A 235 -8.89 16.22 -19.68
C PRO A 235 -9.27 17.30 -18.65
N ILE A 236 -9.69 18.48 -19.10
CA ILE A 236 -10.11 19.59 -18.21
C ILE A 236 -11.53 19.33 -17.70
N ILE A 237 -12.43 18.88 -18.59
CA ILE A 237 -13.83 18.54 -18.28
C ILE A 237 -13.88 17.39 -17.25
N LEU A 238 -13.05 16.35 -17.41
CA LEU A 238 -12.94 15.24 -16.49
C LEU A 238 -12.44 15.68 -15.11
N LYS A 239 -11.37 16.47 -15.06
CA LYS A 239 -10.83 17.02 -13.80
C LYS A 239 -11.86 17.89 -13.07
N ARG A 240 -12.66 18.66 -13.81
CA ARG A 240 -13.77 19.43 -13.24
C ARG A 240 -14.85 18.51 -12.65
N GLY A 241 -15.40 17.60 -13.45
CA GLY A 241 -16.49 16.72 -13.01
C GLY A 241 -16.12 15.76 -11.87
N ILE A 242 -14.86 15.32 -11.79
CA ILE A 242 -14.38 14.53 -10.64
C ILE A 242 -14.31 15.39 -9.37
N ASN A 243 -13.86 16.65 -9.45
CA ASN A 243 -13.85 17.54 -8.30
C ASN A 243 -15.29 17.84 -7.81
N ASP A 244 -16.21 18.17 -8.73
CA ASP A 244 -17.62 18.42 -8.38
C ASP A 244 -18.28 17.19 -7.71
N TYR A 245 -17.97 15.99 -8.22
CA TYR A 245 -18.41 14.72 -7.63
C TYR A 245 -17.79 14.44 -6.25
N GLN A 246 -16.51 14.74 -6.05
CA GLN A 246 -15.85 14.58 -4.75
C GLN A 246 -16.36 15.58 -3.71
N GLU A 247 -16.63 16.83 -4.09
CA GLU A 247 -17.23 17.85 -3.22
C GLU A 247 -18.66 17.43 -2.78
N LEU A 248 -19.48 16.93 -3.71
CA LEU A 248 -20.87 16.56 -3.44
C LEU A 248 -21.03 15.21 -2.72
N PHE A 249 -20.24 14.19 -3.07
CA PHE A 249 -20.43 12.81 -2.58
C PHE A 249 -19.29 12.28 -1.70
N GLY A 250 -18.11 12.90 -1.68
CA GLY A 250 -16.97 12.45 -0.88
C GLY A 250 -17.30 12.23 0.61
N PRO A 251 -17.88 13.20 1.32
CA PRO A 251 -18.25 13.05 2.74
C PRO A 251 -19.28 11.93 2.98
N TYR A 252 -20.16 11.66 2.01
CA TYR A 252 -21.14 10.57 2.09
C TYR A 252 -20.49 9.19 1.90
N LEU A 253 -19.55 9.07 0.95
CA LEU A 253 -18.80 7.84 0.71
C LEU A 253 -17.84 7.52 1.86
N GLU A 254 -17.20 8.53 2.45
CA GLU A 254 -16.38 8.39 3.67
C GLU A 254 -17.21 7.89 4.85
N ALA A 255 -18.39 8.50 5.09
CA ALA A 255 -19.30 8.06 6.14
C ALA A 255 -19.73 6.59 5.96
N LEU A 256 -20.09 6.17 4.73
CA LEU A 256 -20.42 4.77 4.43
C LEU A 256 -19.26 3.80 4.73
N GLY A 257 -18.04 4.18 4.33
CA GLY A 257 -16.84 3.39 4.59
C GLY A 257 -16.59 3.20 6.09
N ASN A 258 -16.81 4.25 6.89
CA ASN A 258 -16.68 4.20 8.35
C ASN A 258 -17.74 3.31 9.04
N TYR A 259 -18.91 3.11 8.42
CA TYR A 259 -19.93 2.16 8.89
C TYR A 259 -19.73 0.72 8.38
N GLY A 260 -18.63 0.44 7.67
CA GLY A 260 -18.24 -0.92 7.27
C GLY A 260 -19.04 -1.51 6.10
N VAL A 261 -19.86 -0.69 5.42
CA VAL A 261 -20.57 -1.09 4.20
C VAL A 261 -19.71 -0.71 3.00
N LYS A 262 -18.87 -1.66 2.57
CA LYS A 262 -18.17 -1.65 1.27
C LYS A 262 -18.87 -2.63 0.32
#